data_AF-A0A5S3VWR2-F1
#
_entry.id   AF-A0A5S3VWR2-F1
#
_cell.length_a   1.000
_cell.length_b   1.000
_cell.length_c   1.000
_cell.angle_alpha   90.00
_cell.angle_beta   90.00
_cell.angle_gamma   90.00
#
_symmetry.space_group_name_H-M   'P 1'
#
loop_
_entity.id
_entity.type
_entity.pdbx_description
1 polymer ?
#
loop_
_entity_poly.entity_id
_entity_poly.type
_entity_poly.pdbx_seq_one_letter_code
_entity_poly.pdbx_strand_id
1 'polypeptide(L)'
;NYIAISRDDVFVQLANPAFDAATFEIWGALTQGASLVLPHSNMVLEAEEIEAVLTDHQVSVLFLTRALFDSVYSDSPDMFGALKYLMVGGEALTPSIMNRLVSQSVRPQHILNGYGPTESTTFTTTYECQLSEGSVPIGQPINGRQVYV
;
A
#
# COMPACT_ATOMS: atom_id res chain seq x y z
N ASN A 1 -14.51 -7.02 2.26
CA ASN A 1 -13.05 -6.88 2.38
C ASN A 1 -12.60 -5.86 1.36
N TYR A 2 -11.74 -4.93 1.77
CA TYR A 2 -11.25 -3.85 0.90
C TYR A 2 -10.13 -4.32 -0.05
N ILE A 3 -9.54 -5.49 0.21
CA ILE A 3 -8.69 -6.24 -0.73
C ILE A 3 -9.07 -7.73 -0.71
N ALA A 4 -8.80 -8.44 -1.81
CA ALA A 4 -9.02 -9.87 -1.94
C ALA A 4 -7.68 -10.61 -1.93
N ILE A 5 -7.35 -11.22 -0.79
CA ILE A 5 -6.10 -11.95 -0.58
C ILE A 5 -6.33 -13.45 -0.80
N SER A 6 -5.35 -14.11 -1.39
CA SER A 6 -5.28 -15.53 -1.68
C SER A 6 -3.94 -16.11 -1.21
N ARG A 7 -3.78 -17.44 -1.24
CA ARG A 7 -2.53 -18.11 -0.84
C ARG A 7 -1.36 -17.84 -1.77
N ASP A 8 -1.65 -17.40 -3.00
CA ASP A 8 -0.64 -17.06 -4.01
C ASP A 8 -0.14 -15.62 -3.85
N ASP A 9 -0.73 -14.83 -2.95
CA ASP A 9 -0.28 -13.47 -2.67
C ASP A 9 0.97 -13.45 -1.78
N VAL A 10 1.84 -12.48 -2.04
CA VAL A 10 3.08 -12.26 -1.32
C VAL A 10 3.06 -10.83 -0.76
N PHE A 11 3.12 -10.72 0.55
CA PHE A 11 3.27 -9.46 1.28
C PHE A 11 4.74 -9.24 1.62
N VAL A 12 5.09 -8.00 1.88
CA VAL A 12 6.37 -7.62 2.51
C VAL A 12 6.09 -6.83 3.78
N GLN A 13 6.87 -7.07 4.83
CA GLN A 13 6.84 -6.28 6.04
C GLN A 13 7.85 -5.13 5.97
N LEU A 14 7.41 -3.92 5.59
CA LEU A 14 8.27 -2.73 5.58
C LEU A 14 7.95 -1.78 6.74
N ALA A 15 6.72 -1.81 7.26
CA ALA A 15 6.35 -1.00 8.39
C ALA A 15 7.11 -1.45 9.64
N ASN A 16 7.66 -0.48 10.37
CA ASN A 16 8.23 -0.73 11.68
C ASN A 16 7.13 -1.34 12.59
N PRO A 17 7.38 -2.47 13.27
CA PRO A 17 6.41 -3.16 14.13
C PRO A 17 5.75 -2.30 15.21
N ALA A 18 6.34 -1.16 15.57
CA ALA A 18 5.77 -0.21 16.51
C ALA A 18 4.58 0.59 15.93
N PHE A 19 4.40 0.61 14.61
CA PHE A 19 3.26 1.23 13.94
C PHE A 19 2.21 0.17 13.57
N ASP A 20 0.96 0.55 13.65
CA ASP A 20 -0.17 -0.34 13.38
C ASP A 20 -0.27 -0.78 11.91
N ALA A 21 0.37 -0.07 10.98
CA ALA A 21 0.59 -0.52 9.59
C ALA A 21 1.16 -1.94 9.50
N ALA A 22 2.08 -2.31 10.40
CA ALA A 22 2.66 -3.66 10.44
C ALA A 22 1.59 -4.73 10.70
N THR A 23 0.48 -4.38 11.35
CA THR A 23 -0.62 -5.34 11.59
C THR A 23 -1.31 -5.75 10.30
N PHE A 24 -1.43 -4.84 9.32
CA PHE A 24 -1.95 -5.16 8.00
C PHE A 24 -0.99 -6.08 7.25
N GLU A 25 0.29 -5.76 7.23
CA GLU A 25 1.32 -6.56 6.54
C GLU A 25 1.38 -8.00 7.09
N ILE A 26 1.47 -8.12 8.42
CA ILE A 26 1.63 -9.41 9.09
C ILE A 26 0.34 -10.22 9.04
N TRP A 27 -0.78 -9.67 9.52
CA TRP A 27 -2.01 -10.45 9.65
C TRP A 27 -2.77 -10.59 8.34
N GLY A 28 -2.61 -9.65 7.40
CA GLY A 28 -3.12 -9.79 6.04
C GLY A 28 -2.58 -11.05 5.37
N ALA A 29 -1.26 -11.27 5.48
CA ALA A 29 -0.63 -12.47 4.95
C ALA A 29 -1.01 -13.74 5.73
N LEU A 30 -0.70 -13.76 7.04
CA LEU A 30 -0.71 -14.99 7.83
C LEU A 30 -2.11 -15.56 8.04
N THR A 31 -3.16 -14.72 8.08
CA THR A 31 -4.54 -15.21 8.26
C THR A 31 -5.16 -15.77 6.99
N GLN A 32 -4.57 -15.51 5.83
CA GLN A 32 -5.07 -15.93 4.52
C GLN A 32 -4.26 -17.09 3.90
N GLY A 33 -3.17 -17.48 4.57
CA GLY A 33 -2.23 -18.48 4.05
C GLY A 33 -1.33 -17.95 2.93
N ALA A 34 -1.21 -16.62 2.81
CA ALA A 34 -0.27 -15.93 1.93
C ALA A 34 1.15 -15.94 2.54
N SER A 35 2.13 -15.55 1.72
CA SER A 35 3.53 -15.43 2.16
C SER A 35 3.84 -14.04 2.70
N LEU A 36 4.71 -13.95 3.70
CA LEU A 36 5.23 -12.70 4.24
C LEU A 36 6.76 -12.66 4.10
N VAL A 37 7.26 -11.73 3.30
CA VAL A 37 8.68 -11.44 3.13
C VAL A 37 9.13 -10.53 4.27
N LEU A 38 10.23 -10.91 4.90
CA LEU A 38 10.91 -10.13 5.95
C LEU A 38 12.26 -9.68 5.39
N PRO A 39 12.38 -8.41 4.95
CA PRO A 39 13.67 -7.90 4.48
C PRO A 39 14.72 -7.87 5.58
N HIS A 40 15.98 -7.72 5.19
CA HIS A 40 17.08 -7.61 6.14
C HIS A 40 16.88 -6.42 7.08
N SER A 41 17.25 -6.58 8.36
CA SER A 41 17.02 -5.56 9.40
C SER A 41 17.79 -4.25 9.18
N ASN A 42 18.77 -4.23 8.28
CA ASN A 42 19.56 -3.07 7.89
C ASN A 42 19.12 -2.47 6.54
N MET A 43 18.03 -2.96 5.95
CA MET A 43 17.49 -2.44 4.69
C MET A 43 17.21 -0.94 4.83
N VAL A 44 17.69 -0.17 3.87
CA VAL A 44 17.32 1.23 3.76
C VAL A 44 16.06 1.31 2.88
N LEU A 45 15.05 2.06 3.31
CA LEU A 45 13.80 2.21 2.57
C LEU A 45 13.96 3.18 1.39
N GLU A 46 14.95 2.93 0.55
CA GLU A 46 15.21 3.64 -0.70
C GLU A 46 14.65 2.86 -1.89
N ALA A 47 14.48 3.54 -3.02
CA ALA A 47 13.82 2.97 -4.20
C ALA A 47 14.49 1.69 -4.70
N GLU A 48 15.83 1.68 -4.80
CA GLU A 48 16.59 0.53 -5.31
C GLU A 48 16.41 -0.73 -4.45
N GLU A 49 16.51 -0.59 -3.12
CA GLU A 49 16.35 -1.72 -2.21
C GLU A 49 14.91 -2.23 -2.18
N ILE A 50 13.92 -1.34 -2.20
CA ILE A 50 12.51 -1.74 -2.27
C ILE A 50 12.24 -2.46 -3.59
N GLU A 51 12.66 -1.91 -4.73
CA GLU A 51 12.46 -2.52 -6.05
C GLU A 51 13.10 -3.91 -6.14
N ALA A 52 14.30 -4.10 -5.56
CA ALA A 52 14.95 -5.39 -5.46
C ALA A 52 14.09 -6.39 -4.67
N VAL A 53 13.58 -6.00 -3.49
CA VAL A 53 12.70 -6.87 -2.69
C VAL A 53 11.40 -7.21 -3.42
N LEU A 54 10.78 -6.23 -4.08
CA LEU A 54 9.55 -6.47 -4.85
C LEU A 54 9.79 -7.48 -5.98
N THR A 55 10.92 -7.35 -6.67
CA THR A 55 11.27 -8.19 -7.82
C THR A 55 11.73 -9.59 -7.40
N ASP A 56 12.67 -9.68 -6.46
CA ASP A 56 13.27 -10.95 -6.04
C ASP A 56 12.26 -11.89 -5.39
N HIS A 57 11.28 -11.33 -4.69
CA HIS A 57 10.26 -12.11 -3.99
C HIS A 57 8.89 -12.11 -4.68
N GLN A 58 8.75 -11.45 -5.83
CA GLN A 58 7.48 -11.34 -6.56
C GLN A 58 6.35 -10.84 -5.64
N VAL A 59 6.63 -9.77 -4.90
CA VAL A 59 5.65 -9.17 -3.98
C VAL A 59 4.40 -8.76 -4.76
N SER A 60 3.22 -9.10 -4.26
CA SER A 60 1.93 -8.76 -4.88
C SER A 60 1.13 -7.73 -4.10
N VAL A 61 1.36 -7.59 -2.78
CA VAL A 61 0.69 -6.62 -1.92
C VAL A 61 1.72 -5.76 -1.19
N LEU A 62 1.61 -4.45 -1.36
CA LEU A 62 2.49 -3.46 -0.75
C LEU A 62 1.67 -2.34 -0.10
N PHE A 63 2.06 -1.94 1.12
CA PHE A 63 1.59 -0.73 1.76
C PHE A 63 2.77 0.22 2.02
N LEU A 64 2.61 1.50 1.68
CA LEU A 64 3.59 2.54 1.95
C LEU A 64 2.93 3.74 2.62
N THR A 65 3.66 4.40 3.52
CA THR A 65 3.27 5.73 3.97
C THR A 65 3.37 6.72 2.82
N ARG A 66 2.60 7.81 2.91
CA ARG A 66 2.56 8.83 1.86
C ARG A 66 3.95 9.36 1.48
N ALA A 67 4.72 9.79 2.48
CA ALA A 67 6.05 10.35 2.28
C ALA A 67 7.02 9.35 1.64
N LEU A 68 7.01 8.09 2.09
CA LEU A 68 7.89 7.06 1.54
C LEU A 68 7.53 6.76 0.08
N PHE A 69 6.25 6.55 -0.21
CA PHE A 69 5.80 6.33 -1.59
C PHE A 69 6.21 7.47 -2.52
N ASP A 70 6.13 8.73 -2.09
CA ASP A 70 6.55 9.87 -2.91
C ASP A 70 8.02 9.88 -3.24
N SER A 71 8.85 9.59 -2.24
CA SER A 71 10.29 9.48 -2.43
C SER A 71 10.58 8.42 -3.48
N VAL A 72 10.10 7.18 -3.26
CA VAL A 72 10.49 6.06 -4.11
C VAL A 72 9.83 6.08 -5.49
N TYR A 73 8.61 6.62 -5.61
CA TYR A 73 7.96 6.80 -6.92
C TYR A 73 8.67 7.88 -7.75
N SER A 74 9.22 8.93 -7.12
CA SER A 74 10.01 9.93 -7.83
C SER A 74 11.27 9.34 -8.45
N ASP A 75 11.89 8.37 -7.76
CA ASP A 75 13.16 7.76 -8.18
C ASP A 75 12.98 6.59 -9.14
N SER A 76 11.98 5.72 -8.90
CA SER A 76 11.65 4.58 -9.77
C SER A 76 10.12 4.41 -9.89
N PRO A 77 9.47 5.11 -10.84
CA PRO A 77 8.02 5.14 -10.97
C PRO A 77 7.42 3.83 -11.50
N ASP A 78 8.22 2.98 -12.14
CA ASP A 78 7.74 1.75 -12.80
C ASP A 78 7.78 0.51 -11.88
N MET A 79 8.41 0.60 -10.70
CA MET A 79 8.62 -0.53 -9.78
C MET A 79 7.32 -1.22 -9.31
N PHE A 80 6.20 -0.49 -9.34
CA PHE A 80 4.92 -0.96 -8.82
C PHE A 80 4.12 -1.78 -9.84
N GLY A 81 4.59 -1.89 -11.09
CA GLY A 81 3.85 -2.45 -12.21
C GLY A 81 3.36 -3.89 -12.04
N ALA A 82 4.08 -4.71 -11.27
CA ALA A 82 3.75 -6.11 -11.03
C ALA A 82 2.78 -6.33 -9.84
N LEU A 83 2.50 -5.28 -9.04
CA LEU A 83 1.68 -5.41 -7.85
C LEU A 83 0.21 -5.70 -8.19
N LYS A 84 -0.40 -6.59 -7.41
CA LYS A 84 -1.85 -6.75 -7.37
C LYS A 84 -2.50 -5.60 -6.59
N TYR A 85 -1.94 -5.26 -5.43
CA TYR A 85 -2.42 -4.17 -4.58
C TYR A 85 -1.25 -3.27 -4.17
N LEU A 86 -1.35 -1.99 -4.53
CA LEU A 86 -0.57 -0.92 -3.92
C LEU A 86 -1.49 -0.08 -3.03
N MET A 87 -1.15 0.01 -1.75
CA MET A 87 -1.85 0.84 -0.78
C MET A 87 -0.95 1.98 -0.33
N VAL A 88 -1.48 3.20 -0.30
CA VAL A 88 -0.76 4.39 0.19
C VAL A 88 -1.62 5.08 1.24
N GLY A 89 -1.03 5.54 2.35
CA GLY A 89 -1.80 6.17 3.41
C GLY A 89 -0.96 6.90 4.46
N GLY A 90 -1.61 7.24 5.57
CA GLY A 90 -1.01 7.96 6.70
C GLY A 90 -1.12 9.49 6.61
N GLU A 91 -1.19 10.04 5.40
CA GLU A 91 -1.39 11.49 5.15
C GLU A 91 -2.22 11.70 3.87
N ALA A 92 -2.59 12.94 3.58
CA ALA A 92 -3.25 13.27 2.32
C ALA A 92 -2.35 12.96 1.12
N LEU A 93 -2.87 12.19 0.15
CA LEU A 93 -2.10 11.84 -1.05
C LEU A 93 -1.93 13.05 -1.99
N THR A 94 -0.79 13.17 -2.69
CA THR A 94 -0.54 14.24 -3.68
C THR A 94 -1.20 13.84 -5.00
N PRO A 95 -2.24 14.57 -5.44
CA PRO A 95 -3.03 14.18 -6.61
C PRO A 95 -2.21 14.05 -7.90
N SER A 96 -1.20 14.90 -8.09
CA SER A 96 -0.36 14.88 -9.29
C SER A 96 0.50 13.62 -9.42
N ILE A 97 0.89 12.99 -8.29
CA ILE A 97 1.64 11.73 -8.31
C ILE A 97 0.68 10.56 -8.54
N MET A 98 -0.46 10.55 -7.83
CA MET A 98 -1.48 9.51 -8.02
C MET A 98 -2.04 9.50 -9.44
N ASN A 99 -2.29 10.66 -10.04
CA ASN A 99 -2.76 10.76 -11.43
C ASN A 99 -1.72 10.20 -12.42
N ARG A 100 -0.42 10.40 -12.15
CA ARG A 100 0.65 9.83 -12.98
C ARG A 100 0.66 8.31 -12.88
N LEU A 101 0.63 7.77 -11.66
CA LEU A 101 0.59 6.33 -11.41
C LEU A 101 -0.64 5.65 -12.04
N VAL A 102 -1.84 6.24 -11.87
CA VAL A 102 -3.10 5.71 -12.44
C VAL A 102 -3.09 5.74 -13.98
N SER A 103 -2.36 6.68 -14.58
CA SER A 103 -2.25 6.83 -16.04
C SER A 103 -1.15 5.99 -16.68
N GLN A 104 -0.30 5.32 -15.90
CA GLN A 104 0.76 4.46 -16.44
C GLN A 104 0.16 3.27 -17.19
N SER A 105 0.83 2.87 -18.28
CA SER A 105 0.48 1.68 -19.07
C SER A 105 0.74 0.39 -18.30
N VAL A 106 1.80 0.37 -17.49
CA VAL A 106 2.15 -0.71 -16.57
C VAL A 106 2.04 -0.15 -15.15
N ARG A 107 1.05 -0.64 -14.39
CA ARG A 107 0.71 -0.13 -13.06
C ARG A 107 0.14 -1.26 -12.19
N PRO A 108 0.08 -1.09 -10.86
CA PRO A 108 -0.64 -2.02 -9.99
C PRO A 108 -2.06 -2.28 -10.48
N GLN A 109 -2.56 -3.50 -10.29
CA GLN A 109 -3.93 -3.84 -10.63
C GLN A 109 -4.92 -2.95 -9.85
N HIS A 110 -4.67 -2.76 -8.55
CA HIS A 110 -5.43 -1.90 -7.65
C HIS A 110 -4.52 -0.90 -6.95
N ILE A 111 -4.98 0.35 -6.86
CA ILE A 111 -4.26 1.44 -6.19
C ILE A 111 -5.22 2.03 -5.16
N LEU A 112 -4.93 1.85 -3.87
CA LEU A 112 -5.83 2.23 -2.80
C LEU A 112 -5.24 3.36 -1.93
N ASN A 113 -6.05 4.37 -1.64
CA ASN A 113 -5.80 5.27 -0.52
C ASN A 113 -6.39 4.66 0.75
N GLY A 114 -5.55 4.35 1.73
CA GLY A 114 -5.96 3.82 3.03
C GLY A 114 -5.94 4.90 4.11
N TYR A 115 -7.05 5.08 4.81
CA TYR A 115 -7.17 6.05 5.91
C TYR A 115 -7.75 5.40 7.16
N GLY A 116 -7.11 5.62 8.30
CA GLY A 116 -7.66 5.29 9.62
C GLY A 116 -6.69 5.72 10.73
N PRO A 117 -7.20 6.16 11.89
CA PRO A 117 -6.35 6.35 13.06
C PRO A 117 -6.03 5.00 13.72
N THR A 118 -4.98 4.96 14.53
CA THR A 118 -4.56 3.76 15.28
C THR A 118 -5.69 3.17 16.12
N GLU A 119 -6.51 4.02 16.73
CA GLU A 119 -7.69 3.65 17.55
C GLU A 119 -8.75 2.88 16.75
N SER A 120 -8.73 2.98 15.42
CA SER A 120 -9.63 2.24 14.52
C SER A 120 -8.93 1.06 13.82
N THR A 121 -7.67 0.77 14.12
CA THR A 121 -6.86 -0.33 13.53
C THR A 121 -6.56 -0.12 12.04
N THR A 122 -5.49 0.65 11.77
CA THR A 122 -4.89 0.88 10.45
C THR A 122 -5.76 1.61 9.43
N PHE A 123 -6.82 0.99 8.90
CA PHE A 123 -7.61 1.55 7.79
C PHE A 123 -9.09 1.57 8.09
N THR A 124 -9.67 2.68 8.52
CA THR A 124 -11.12 2.85 8.67
C THR A 124 -11.86 2.88 7.33
N THR A 125 -11.33 3.62 6.36
CA THR A 125 -11.88 3.80 5.02
C THR A 125 -10.83 3.50 3.96
N THR A 126 -11.29 3.14 2.77
CA THR A 126 -10.43 2.98 1.59
C THR A 126 -11.07 3.59 0.35
N TYR A 127 -10.23 4.14 -0.53
CA TYR A 127 -10.64 4.66 -1.84
C TYR A 127 -9.82 3.99 -2.94
N GLU A 128 -10.47 3.45 -3.96
CA GLU A 128 -9.79 3.04 -5.20
C GLU A 128 -9.44 4.29 -6.00
N CYS A 129 -8.14 4.57 -6.11
CA CYS A 129 -7.62 5.78 -6.72
C CYS A 129 -7.97 5.84 -8.20
N GLN A 130 -8.54 6.96 -8.60
CA GLN A 130 -8.84 7.32 -9.98
C GLN A 130 -8.24 8.70 -10.28
N LEU A 131 -8.31 9.13 -11.53
CA LEU A 131 -7.95 10.50 -11.90
C LEU A 131 -8.78 11.49 -11.07
N SER A 132 -8.10 12.40 -10.37
CA SER A 132 -8.73 13.45 -9.56
C SER A 132 -8.19 14.83 -9.96
N GLU A 133 -9.09 15.80 -10.08
CA GLU A 133 -8.73 17.22 -10.29
C GLU A 133 -8.47 17.95 -8.96
N GLY A 134 -8.76 17.31 -7.82
CA GLY A 134 -8.62 17.87 -6.47
C GLY A 134 -7.93 16.91 -5.51
N SER A 135 -8.24 17.01 -4.22
CA SER A 135 -7.72 16.06 -3.22
C SER A 135 -8.13 14.62 -3.56
N VAL A 136 -7.28 13.66 -3.16
CA VAL A 136 -7.64 12.24 -3.26
C VAL A 136 -8.55 11.88 -2.09
N PRO A 137 -9.79 11.39 -2.32
CA PRO A 137 -10.70 11.02 -1.25
C PRO A 137 -10.13 9.91 -0.35
N ILE A 138 -10.55 9.88 0.91
CA ILE A 138 -10.31 8.75 1.83
C ILE A 138 -11.28 7.58 1.62
N GLY A 139 -12.32 7.81 0.81
CA GLY A 139 -13.21 6.78 0.29
C GLY A 139 -14.34 6.41 1.24
N GLN A 140 -14.66 5.11 1.28
CA GLN A 140 -15.82 4.58 1.99
C GLN A 140 -15.38 3.67 3.15
N PRO A 141 -16.20 3.50 4.21
CA PRO A 141 -15.90 2.61 5.31
C PRO A 141 -15.66 1.19 4.82
N ILE A 142 -14.63 0.52 5.35
CA ILE A 142 -14.46 -0.90 5.10
C ILE A 142 -15.51 -1.73 5.85
N ASN A 143 -15.65 -3.00 5.50
CA ASN A 143 -16.56 -3.94 6.16
C ASN A 143 -16.48 -3.87 7.68
N GLY A 144 -17.63 -3.74 8.34
CA GLY A 144 -17.72 -3.72 9.80
C GLY A 144 -17.41 -2.37 10.44
N ARG A 145 -17.15 -1.31 9.66
CA ARG A 145 -16.95 0.06 10.17
C ARG A 145 -18.03 1.02 9.67
N GLN A 146 -18.22 2.10 10.42
CA GLN A 146 -19.15 3.19 10.10
C GLN A 146 -18.42 4.52 10.26
N VAL A 147 -18.80 5.51 9.45
CA VAL A 147 -18.27 6.87 9.48
C VAL A 147 -19.46 7.81 9.58
N TYR A 148 -19.33 8.83 10.42
CA TYR A 148 -20.33 9.88 10.62
C TYR A 148 -19.64 11.23 10.42
N VAL A 149 -20.35 12.19 9.82
CA VAL A 149 -19.88 13.57 9.54
C VAL A 149 -20.76 14.56 10.27
#